data_AF-A0A3L7JG52-F1
#
_entry.id   AF-A0A3L7JG52-F1
#
_cell.length_a   1.000
_cell.length_b   1.000
_cell.length_c   1.000
_cell.angle_alpha   90.00
_cell.angle_beta   90.00
_cell.angle_gamma   90.00
#
_symmetry.space_group_name_H-M   'P 1'
#
loop_
_entity.id
_entity.type
_entity.pdbx_description
1 polymer ?
#
loop_
_entity_poly.entity_id
_entity_poly.type
_entity_poly.pdbx_seq_one_letter_code
_entity_poly.pdbx_strand_id
1 'polypeptide(L)' 'MSRTAHLAMILWPFGAGAVGVNLFFASLIGSWAGLPVISPVWAAIGGIVLGLPSSWIFARYIVGLMEHAEQDRPI' A
#
# COMPACT_ATOMS: atom_id res chain seq x y z
N MET A 1 -18.76 0.97 -9.66
CA MET A 1 -17.35 1.03 -9.17
C MET A 1 -16.48 0.18 -10.08
N SER A 2 -15.29 0.65 -10.47
CA SER A 2 -14.35 -0.17 -11.25
C SER A 2 -13.82 -1.32 -10.39
N ARG A 3 -13.50 -2.49 -11.00
CA ARG A 3 -12.88 -3.64 -10.30
C ARG A 3 -11.66 -3.20 -9.48
N THR A 4 -10.87 -2.27 -10.04
CA THR A 4 -9.70 -1.66 -9.39
C THR A 4 -10.07 -0.90 -8.13
N ALA A 5 -11.11 -0.06 -8.15
CA ALA A 5 -11.50 0.72 -6.97
C ALA A 5 -12.02 -0.19 -5.85
N HIS A 6 -12.75 -1.26 -6.19
CA HIS A 6 -13.20 -2.23 -5.21
C HIS A 6 -12.00 -2.94 -4.55
N LEU A 7 -11.09 -3.51 -5.35
CA LEU A 7 -9.89 -4.17 -4.83
C LEU A 7 -9.02 -3.20 -4.03
N ALA A 8 -8.85 -1.96 -4.49
CA ALA A 8 -8.08 -0.95 -3.79
C ALA A 8 -8.65 -0.66 -2.39
N MET A 9 -9.98 -0.57 -2.23
CA MET A 9 -10.60 -0.36 -0.91
C MET A 9 -10.40 -1.55 0.03
N ILE A 10 -10.49 -2.79 -0.48
CA ILE A 10 -10.24 -4.00 0.34
C ILE A 10 -8.77 -4.07 0.76
N LEU A 11 -7.87 -3.73 -0.16
CA LEU A 11 -6.42 -3.78 0.06
C LEU A 11 -5.90 -2.55 0.82
N TRP A 12 -6.70 -1.49 0.93
CA TRP A 12 -6.32 -0.26 1.59
C TRP A 12 -5.89 -0.41 3.06
N PRO A 13 -6.64 -1.07 3.96
CA PRO A 13 -6.22 -1.22 5.35
C PRO A 13 -4.89 -1.98 5.49
N PHE A 14 -4.65 -2.98 4.63
CA PHE A 14 -3.39 -3.72 4.60
C PHE A 14 -2.24 -2.86 4.07
N GLY A 15 -2.47 -2.13 2.98
CA GLY A 15 -1.48 -1.21 2.41
C GLY A 15 -1.12 -0.09 3.36
N ALA A 16 -2.11 0.51 4.02
CA ALA A 16 -1.91 1.55 5.02
C ALA A 16 -1.10 1.05 6.23
N GLY A 17 -1.41 -0.15 6.73
CA GLY A 17 -0.64 -0.79 7.81
C GLY A 17 0.80 -1.09 7.38
N ALA A 18 0.99 -1.68 6.20
CA ALA A 18 2.32 -1.99 5.68
C ALA A 18 3.16 -0.71 5.52
N VAL A 19 2.61 0.34 4.92
CA VAL A 19 3.33 1.60 4.75
C VAL A 19 3.61 2.26 6.10
N GLY A 20 2.66 2.29 7.02
CA GLY A 20 2.85 2.91 8.34
C GLY A 20 3.95 2.24 9.16
N VAL A 21 3.96 0.90 9.22
CA VAL A 21 4.98 0.13 9.93
C VAL A 21 6.37 0.34 9.29
N ASN A 22 6.45 0.28 7.96
CA ASN A 22 7.71 0.50 7.25
C ASN A 22 8.21 1.95 7.40
N LEU A 23 7.32 2.94 7.43
CA LEU A 23 7.67 4.34 7.65
C LEU A 23 8.26 4.55 9.05
N PHE A 24 7.67 3.91 10.07
CA PHE A 24 8.23 3.93 11.42
C PHE A 24 9.62 3.28 11.46
N PHE A 25 9.77 2.07 10.90
CA PHE A 25 11.05 1.38 10.86
C PHE A 25 12.12 2.13 10.05
N ALA A 26 11.74 2.76 8.94
CA ALA A 26 12.63 3.62 8.18
C ALA A 26 13.13 4.79 9.02
N SER A 27 12.29 5.37 9.89
CA SER A 27 12.72 6.43 10.81
C SER A 27 13.69 5.93 11.88
N LEU A 28 13.55 4.68 12.33
CA LEU A 28 14.51 4.06 13.26
C LEU A 28 15.88 3.86 12.59
N ILE A 29 15.91 3.39 11.35
CA ILE A 29 17.16 3.27 10.59
C ILE A 29 17.76 4.65 10.33
N GLY A 30 16.94 5.62 9.95
CA GLY A 30 17.36 7.00 9.73
C GLY A 30 17.98 7.65 10.98
N SER A 31 17.57 7.24 12.17
CA SER A 31 18.15 7.72 13.42
C SER A 31 19.64 7.42 13.54
N TRP A 32 20.14 6.35 12.90
CA TRP A 32 21.57 6.04 12.84
C TRP A 32 22.35 7.07 12.01
N ALA A 33 21.68 7.74 11.08
CA ALA A 33 22.22 8.86 10.30
C ALA A 33 21.95 10.23 10.94
N GLY A 34 21.41 10.28 12.17
CA GLY A 34 21.09 11.53 12.88
C GLY A 34 19.74 12.15 12.53
N LEU A 35 18.88 11.45 11.77
CA LEU A 35 17.53 11.91 11.46
C LEU A 35 16.59 11.76 12.67
N PRO A 36 15.53 12.58 12.77
CA PRO A 36 14.54 12.44 13.82
C PRO A 36 13.71 11.17 13.67
N VAL A 37 13.36 10.55 14.80
CA VAL A 37 12.46 9.38 14.85
C VAL A 37 11.01 9.87 14.73
N ILE A 38 10.25 9.27 13.83
CA ILE A 38 8.83 9.59 13.62
C ILE A 38 8.02 8.92 14.73
N SER A 39 7.06 9.64 15.34
CA SER A 39 6.21 9.03 16.36
C SER A 39 5.29 7.96 15.74
N PRO A 40 4.88 6.92 16.49
CA PRO A 40 3.97 5.89 15.97
C PRO A 40 2.66 6.45 15.41
N VAL A 41 2.13 7.51 16.02
CA VAL A 41 0.92 8.20 15.56
C VAL A 41 1.15 8.86 14.21
N TRP A 42 2.27 9.57 14.03
CA TRP A 42 2.62 10.19 12.75
C TRP A 42 2.92 9.15 11.67
N ALA A 43 3.54 8.03 12.04
CA ALA A 43 3.77 6.92 11.12
C ALA A 43 2.44 6.29 10.66
N ALA A 44 1.46 6.13 11.56
CA ALA A 44 0.13 5.63 11.22
C ALA A 44 -0.64 6.60 10.31
N ILE A 45 -0.60 7.90 10.59
CA ILE A 45 -1.20 8.93 9.70
C ILE A 45 -0.54 8.89 8.32
N GLY A 46 0.80 8.83 8.27
CA GLY A 46 1.54 8.65 7.02
C GLY A 46 1.14 7.39 6.27
N GLY A 47 0.96 6.27 6.99
CA GLY A 47 0.47 5.01 6.45
C GLY A 47 -0.93 5.13 5.83
N ILE A 48 -1.87 5.80 6.49
CA ILE A 48 -3.23 6.04 5.98
C ILE A 48 -3.19 6.83 4.66
N VAL A 49 -2.44 7.93 4.63
CA VAL A 49 -2.34 8.82 3.47
C VAL A 49 -1.64 8.14 2.30
N LEU A 50 -0.48 7.52 2.55
CA LEU A 50 0.34 6.87 1.53
C LEU A 50 -0.19 5.48 1.14
N GLY A 51 -0.98 4.84 1.99
CA GLY A 51 -1.62 3.57 1.72
C GLY A 51 -2.66 3.65 0.60
N LEU A 52 -3.32 4.80 0.41
CA LEU A 52 -4.26 5.02 -0.70
C LEU A 52 -3.60 4.85 -2.08
N PRO A 53 -2.55 5.62 -2.44
CA PRO A 53 -1.89 5.46 -3.73
C PRO A 53 -1.22 4.10 -3.86
N SER A 54 -0.62 3.56 -2.79
CA SER A 54 0.00 2.22 -2.81
C SER A 54 -1.02 1.12 -3.13
N SER A 55 -2.16 1.10 -2.44
CA SER A 55 -3.20 0.08 -2.65
C SER A 55 -3.89 0.23 -4.00
N TRP A 56 -4.01 1.44 -4.55
CA TRP A 56 -4.55 1.65 -5.89
C TRP A 56 -3.62 1.11 -6.99
N ILE A 57 -2.31 1.41 -6.92
CA ILE A 57 -1.33 0.89 -7.87
C ILE A 57 -1.33 -0.64 -7.84
N PHE A 58 -1.33 -1.22 -6.65
CA PHE A 58 -1.35 -2.67 -6.47
C PHE A 58 -2.65 -3.31 -6.98
N ALA A 59 -3.81 -2.71 -6.69
CA ALA A 59 -5.08 -3.16 -7.24
C ALA A 59 -5.11 -3.09 -8.76
N ARG A 60 -4.52 -2.05 -9.37
CA ARG A 60 -4.46 -1.91 -10.82
C ARG A 60 -3.62 -3.01 -11.46
N TYR A 61 -2.51 -3.37 -10.82
CA TYR A 61 -1.67 -4.48 -11.23
C TYR A 61 -2.40 -5.83 -11.15
N ILE A 62 -3.11 -6.10 -10.04
CA ILE A 62 -3.89 -7.34 -9.88
C ILE A 62 -5.01 -7.42 -10.92
N VAL A 63 -5.74 -6.33 -11.16
CA VAL A 63 -6.80 -6.32 -12.18
C VAL A 63 -6.22 -6.62 -13.57
N GLY A 64 -5.06 -6.06 -13.90
CA GLY A 64 -4.36 -6.41 -15.14
C GLY A 64 -4.07 -7.90 -15.24
N LEU A 65 -3.53 -8.52 -14.17
CA LEU A 65 -3.28 -9.97 -14.15
C LEU A 65 -4.57 -10.80 -14.29
N MET A 66 -5.67 -10.38 -13.65
CA MET A 66 -6.97 -11.03 -13.79
C MET A 66 -7.48 -10.97 -15.23
N GLU A 67 -7.34 -9.81 -15.89
CA GLU A 67 -7.75 -9.63 -17.28
C GLU A 67 -6.94 -10.53 -18.23
N HIS A 68 -5.63 -10.67 -18.01
CA HIS A 68 -4.79 -11.59 -18.81
C HIS A 68 -5.21 -13.05 -18.59
N ALA A 69 -5.46 -13.45 -17.33
CA ALA A 69 -5.89 -14.81 -17.02
C ALA A 69 -7.28 -15.16 -17.56
N GLU A 70 -8.20 -14.17 -17.62
CA GLU A 70 -9.51 -14.34 -18.25
C GLU A 70 -9.40 -14.53 -19.77
N GLN A 71 -8.43 -13.88 -20.42
CA GLN A 71 -8.16 -14.04 -21.86
C GLN A 71 -7.51 -15.38 -22.21
N ASP A 72 -6.58 -15.85 -21.39
CA ASP A 72 -5.83 -17.10 -21.62
C ASP A 72 -6.62 -18.37 -21.29
N ARG A 73 -7.84 -18.25 -20.73
CA ARG A 73 -8.64 -19.39 -20.30
C ARG A 73 -9.21 -20.12 -21.52
N PRO A 74 -8.80 -21.38 -21.81
CA PRO A 74 -9.43 -22.15 -22.88
C PRO A 74 -10.86 -22.48 -22.48
N ILE A 75 -11.81 -22.17 -23.36
CA ILE A 75 -13.23 -22.55 -23.25
C ILE A 75 -13.42 -24.07 -23.30
#